data_AF-A0A1J8PPE4-F1
#
_entry.id   AF-A0A1J8PPE4-F1
#
_cell.length_a   1.000
_cell.length_b   1.000
_cell.length_c   1.000
_cell.angle_alpha   90.00
_cell.angle_beta   90.00
_cell.angle_gamma   90.00
#
_symmetry.space_group_name_H-M   'P 1'
#
loop_
_entity.id
_entity.type
_entity.pdbx_description
1 polymer ?
#
loop_
_entity_poly.entity_id
_entity_poly.type
_entity_poly.pdbx_seq_one_letter_code
_entity_poly.pdbx_strand_id
1 'polypeptide(L)'
;MALSKHINPDRLVRESKDKKFHHHHHLTGTDVNSTSHPYGARYGTASIPKYRIPSKGTNAETAYQLIHDELSLDGSPSLNLASFVHTWMPEPANKLMMENMSKNLIDQDEYPMTQNTH
;
A
#
# COMPACT_ATOMS: atom_id res chain seq x y z
N MET A 1 -33.95 -21.13 -49.46
CA MET A 1 -32.58 -21.05 -50.00
C MET A 1 -31.62 -21.03 -48.83
N ALA A 2 -30.75 -22.04 -48.69
CA ALA A 2 -29.90 -22.19 -47.51
C ALA A 2 -28.64 -21.31 -47.61
N LEU A 3 -28.46 -20.38 -46.67
CA LEU A 3 -27.26 -19.53 -46.54
C LEU A 3 -25.95 -20.31 -46.28
N SER A 4 -26.01 -21.63 -46.08
CA SER A 4 -24.86 -22.45 -45.68
C SER A 4 -23.89 -22.82 -46.81
N LYS A 5 -24.25 -22.62 -48.08
CA LYS A 5 -23.42 -23.08 -49.22
C LYS A 5 -22.19 -22.20 -49.54
N HIS A 6 -22.04 -21.06 -48.89
CA HIS A 6 -20.93 -20.12 -49.17
C HIS A 6 -20.00 -19.87 -47.98
N ILE A 7 -20.23 -20.54 -46.86
CA ILE A 7 -19.36 -20.43 -45.68
C ILE A 7 -18.31 -21.54 -45.80
N ASN A 8 -17.08 -21.15 -46.14
CA ASN A 8 -15.94 -22.07 -46.19
C ASN A 8 -15.38 -22.24 -44.76
N PRO A 9 -15.58 -23.40 -44.11
CA PRO A 9 -15.18 -23.61 -42.72
C PRO A 9 -13.65 -23.57 -42.56
N ASP A 10 -12.90 -24.04 -43.55
CA ASP A 10 -11.43 -24.06 -43.51
C ASP A 10 -10.83 -22.65 -43.58
N ARG A 11 -11.54 -21.69 -44.18
CA ARG A 11 -11.15 -20.28 -44.15
C ARG A 11 -11.36 -19.69 -42.76
N LEU A 12 -12.52 -19.93 -42.15
CA LEU A 12 -12.85 -19.45 -40.80
C LEU A 12 -11.89 -20.02 -39.74
N VAL A 13 -11.59 -21.31 -39.79
CA VAL A 13 -10.64 -21.96 -38.86
C VAL A 13 -9.22 -21.37 -39.01
N ARG A 14 -8.83 -20.97 -40.22
CA ARG A 14 -7.51 -20.36 -40.48
C ARG A 14 -7.44 -18.91 -40.01
N GLU A 15 -8.52 -18.15 -40.19
CA GLU A 15 -8.65 -16.77 -39.70
C GLU A 15 -8.84 -16.73 -38.17
N SER A 16 -9.38 -17.80 -37.58
CA SER A 16 -9.54 -18.01 -36.13
C SER A 16 -8.26 -18.44 -35.42
N LYS A 17 -7.23 -18.92 -36.14
CA LYS A 17 -5.94 -19.16 -35.50
C LYS A 17 -5.40 -17.81 -35.04
N ASP A 18 -5.21 -17.68 -33.73
CA ASP A 18 -4.66 -16.48 -33.10
C ASP A 18 -3.51 -15.94 -33.93
N LYS A 19 -3.74 -14.81 -34.60
CA LYS A 19 -2.62 -14.03 -35.13
C LYS A 19 -1.73 -13.79 -33.94
N LYS A 20 -0.47 -14.22 -34.00
CA LYS A 20 0.53 -13.81 -33.02
C LYS A 20 0.63 -12.30 -33.14
N PHE A 21 -0.17 -11.58 -32.36
CA PHE A 21 -0.12 -10.15 -32.28
C PHE A 21 1.26 -9.85 -31.69
N HIS A 22 2.19 -9.44 -32.55
CA HIS A 22 3.46 -8.85 -32.13
C HIS A 22 3.27 -7.43 -31.59
N HIS A 23 2.02 -6.99 -31.42
CA HIS A 23 1.70 -5.84 -30.59
C HIS A 23 1.83 -6.27 -29.13
N HIS A 24 2.98 -5.94 -28.53
CA HIS A 24 3.11 -5.88 -27.09
C HIS A 24 1.89 -5.14 -26.54
N HIS A 25 1.07 -5.82 -25.72
CA HIS A 25 -0.05 -5.20 -25.02
C HIS A 25 0.50 -4.04 -24.19
N HIS A 26 0.37 -2.81 -24.70
CA HIS A 26 0.79 -1.59 -23.98
C HIS A 26 -0.12 -1.30 -22.78
N LEU A 27 -1.19 -2.09 -22.59
CA LEU A 27 -2.10 -2.03 -21.45
C LEU A 27 -1.59 -2.79 -20.22
N THR A 28 -0.63 -3.71 -20.37
CA THR A 28 0.00 -4.46 -19.26
C THR A 28 1.44 -4.03 -18.98
N GLY A 29 1.89 -2.97 -19.65
CA GLY A 29 3.24 -2.40 -19.50
C GLY A 29 3.33 -1.28 -18.46
N THR A 30 2.35 -1.12 -17.57
CA THR A 30 2.47 -0.17 -16.47
C THR A 30 3.50 -0.68 -15.48
N ASP A 31 4.59 0.07 -15.30
CA ASP A 31 5.55 -0.18 -14.23
C ASP A 31 4.76 -0.25 -12.91
N VAL A 32 4.85 -1.38 -12.20
CA VAL A 32 4.20 -1.58 -10.88
C VAL A 32 4.68 -0.58 -9.82
N ASN A 33 5.76 0.16 -10.11
CA ASN A 33 6.22 1.29 -9.29
C ASN A 33 5.58 2.63 -9.71
N SER A 34 4.91 2.68 -10.87
CA SER A 34 4.20 3.85 -11.41
C SER A 34 2.67 3.75 -11.28
N THR A 35 2.14 2.59 -10.85
CA THR A 35 0.71 2.44 -10.54
C THR A 35 0.36 3.23 -9.28
N SER A 36 -0.60 4.14 -9.40
CA SER A 36 -0.99 5.07 -8.32
C SER A 36 -1.74 4.39 -7.15
N HIS A 37 -2.38 3.24 -7.39
CA HIS A 37 -3.21 2.61 -6.36
C HIS A 37 -2.40 1.60 -5.51
N PRO A 38 -2.40 1.70 -4.16
CA PRO A 38 -1.64 0.80 -3.27
C PRO A 38 -1.82 -0.70 -3.54
N TYR A 39 -3.05 -1.14 -3.82
CA TYR A 39 -3.36 -2.55 -4.04
C TYR A 39 -2.99 -3.08 -5.43
N GLY A 40 -2.77 -2.18 -6.41
CA GLY A 40 -2.25 -2.52 -7.73
C GLY A 40 -0.73 -2.37 -7.85
N ALA A 41 -0.11 -1.73 -6.86
CA ALA A 41 1.32 -1.51 -6.81
C ALA A 41 2.10 -2.77 -6.43
N ARG A 42 3.43 -2.68 -6.51
CA ARG A 42 4.38 -3.79 -6.28
C ARG A 42 4.03 -4.70 -5.10
N TYR A 43 3.64 -4.15 -3.95
CA TYR A 43 3.32 -4.92 -2.73
C TYR A 43 1.83 -5.16 -2.50
N GLY A 44 0.95 -4.65 -3.38
CA GLY A 44 -0.45 -5.06 -3.39
C GLY A 44 -0.65 -6.46 -3.98
N THR A 45 0.29 -6.91 -4.82
CA THR A 45 0.22 -8.22 -5.50
C THR A 45 1.33 -9.19 -5.06
N ALA A 46 2.46 -8.69 -4.57
CA ALA A 46 3.55 -9.49 -4.03
C ALA A 46 3.68 -9.28 -2.51
N SER A 47 4.19 -10.29 -1.80
CA SER A 47 4.38 -10.20 -0.36
C SER A 47 5.44 -9.16 0.04
N ILE A 48 5.20 -8.48 1.16
CA ILE A 48 6.15 -7.53 1.75
C ILE A 48 7.36 -8.31 2.34
N PRO A 49 8.62 -7.98 1.97
CA PRO A 49 9.80 -8.65 2.50
C PRO A 49 9.94 -8.48 4.02
N LYS A 50 9.92 -9.58 4.77
CA LYS A 50 9.98 -9.56 6.24
C LYS A 50 11.39 -9.61 6.84
N TYR A 51 12.35 -10.15 6.09
CA TYR A 51 13.67 -10.52 6.63
C TYR A 51 14.86 -9.86 5.93
N ARG A 52 14.59 -8.99 4.95
CA ARG A 52 15.61 -8.28 4.16
C ARG A 52 15.05 -6.92 3.76
N ILE A 53 15.93 -5.92 3.73
CA ILE A 53 15.60 -4.60 3.19
C ILE A 53 15.37 -4.75 1.68
N PRO A 54 14.23 -4.28 1.13
CA PRO A 54 13.99 -4.33 -0.31
C PRO A 54 15.02 -3.51 -1.09
N SER A 55 15.47 -4.02 -2.24
CA SER A 55 16.43 -3.32 -3.10
C SER A 55 15.88 -2.05 -3.76
N LYS A 56 14.55 -1.94 -3.85
CA LYS A 56 13.84 -0.77 -4.39
C LYS A 56 12.80 -0.31 -3.38
N GLY A 57 12.66 1.00 -3.24
CA GLY A 57 11.59 1.63 -2.47
C GLY A 57 10.22 1.42 -3.12
N THR A 58 9.18 1.85 -2.41
CA THR A 58 7.81 1.99 -2.92
C THR A 58 7.33 3.40 -2.63
N ASN A 59 6.26 3.82 -3.30
CA ASN A 59 5.60 5.09 -3.03
C ASN A 59 5.17 5.20 -1.54
N ALA A 60 5.29 6.41 -0.95
CA ALA A 60 5.08 6.64 0.48
C ALA A 60 3.63 6.40 0.91
N GLU A 61 2.67 6.84 0.11
CA GLU A 61 1.24 6.62 0.34
C GLU A 61 0.89 5.13 0.26
N THR A 62 1.52 4.40 -0.65
CA THR A 62 1.38 2.95 -0.75
C THR A 62 1.94 2.25 0.48
N ALA A 63 3.14 2.63 0.95
CA ALA A 63 3.72 2.06 2.15
C ALA A 63 2.85 2.34 3.39
N TYR A 64 2.37 3.58 3.53
CA TYR A 64 1.46 3.97 4.61
C TYR A 64 0.20 3.11 4.60
N GLN A 65 -0.48 3.00 3.46
CA GLN A 65 -1.74 2.26 3.36
C GLN A 65 -1.55 0.80 3.74
N LEU A 66 -0.52 0.14 3.21
CA LEU A 66 -0.25 -1.28 3.50
C LEU A 66 0.01 -1.54 4.99
N ILE A 67 0.82 -0.68 5.63
CA ILE A 67 1.11 -0.81 7.07
C ILE A 67 -0.13 -0.49 7.89
N HIS A 68 -0.87 0.55 7.52
CA HIS A 68 -2.11 0.96 8.19
C HIS A 68 -3.16 -0.16 8.19
N ASP A 69 -3.34 -0.82 7.04
CA ASP A 69 -4.30 -1.92 6.90
C ASP A 69 -3.87 -3.15 7.69
N GLU A 70 -2.57 -3.48 7.70
CA GLU A 70 -2.07 -4.60 8.52
C GLU A 70 -2.28 -4.33 10.02
N LEU A 71 -2.04 -3.11 10.49
CA LEU A 71 -2.29 -2.69 11.87
C LEU A 71 -3.79 -2.61 12.22
N SER A 72 -4.68 -2.46 11.23
CA SER A 72 -6.13 -2.47 11.46
C SER A 72 -6.67 -3.84 11.91
N LEU A 73 -5.86 -4.89 11.73
CA LEU A 73 -6.16 -6.24 12.21
C LEU A 73 -5.87 -6.42 13.71
N ASP A 74 -5.16 -5.49 14.33
CA ASP A 74 -4.93 -5.50 15.78
C ASP A 74 -6.24 -5.26 16.54
N GLY A 75 -6.29 -5.77 17.77
CA GLY A 75 -7.44 -5.55 18.66
C GLY A 75 -7.60 -4.07 19.03
N SER A 76 -8.83 -3.59 19.16
CA SER A 76 -9.10 -2.23 19.62
C SER A 76 -8.50 -1.99 21.02
N PRO A 77 -7.63 -0.98 21.21
CA PRO A 77 -7.07 -0.66 22.53
C PRO A 77 -8.14 -0.38 23.59
N SER A 78 -9.28 0.19 23.21
CA SER A 78 -10.40 0.45 24.13
C SER A 78 -11.06 -0.82 24.69
N LEU A 79 -10.86 -1.96 24.02
CA LEU A 79 -11.39 -3.26 24.45
C LEU A 79 -10.34 -4.11 25.17
N ASN A 80 -9.11 -3.61 25.30
CA ASN A 80 -8.04 -4.32 26.01
C ASN A 80 -8.17 -4.09 27.53
N LEU A 81 -8.74 -5.06 28.23
CA LEU A 81 -8.89 -5.05 29.70
C LEU A 81 -7.74 -5.73 30.45
N ALA A 82 -6.73 -6.24 29.75
CA ALA A 82 -5.60 -6.93 30.37
C ALA A 82 -4.46 -5.98 30.75
N SER A 83 -4.36 -4.82 30.10
CA SER A 83 -3.31 -3.84 30.34
C SER A 83 -3.70 -2.82 31.40
N PHE A 84 -2.70 -2.33 32.15
CA PHE A 84 -2.84 -1.17 33.05
C PHE A 84 -2.47 0.16 32.37
N VAL A 85 -2.01 0.12 31.12
CA VAL A 85 -1.59 1.33 30.36
C VAL A 85 -2.82 2.09 29.84
N HIS A 86 -2.72 3.42 29.79
CA HIS A 86 -3.75 4.29 29.24
C HIS A 86 -3.95 4.03 27.73
N THR A 87 -5.21 3.86 27.31
CA THR A 87 -5.60 3.63 25.90
C THR A 87 -6.40 4.79 25.31
N TRP A 88 -6.61 5.86 26.07
CA TRP A 88 -7.31 7.06 25.65
C TRP A 88 -6.68 8.30 26.28
N MET A 89 -6.72 9.42 25.56
CA MET A 89 -6.33 10.74 26.05
C MET A 89 -7.18 11.85 25.39
N PRO A 90 -7.39 12.99 26.07
CA PRO A 90 -8.12 14.12 25.49
C PRO A 90 -7.45 14.70 24.24
N GLU A 91 -8.23 15.29 23.34
CA GLU A 91 -7.74 15.92 22.10
C GLU A 91 -6.61 16.94 22.32
N PRO A 92 -6.67 17.85 23.33
CA PRO A 92 -5.56 18.78 23.59
C PRO A 92 -4.24 18.07 23.91
N ALA A 93 -4.31 16.91 24.58
CA ALA A 93 -3.12 16.15 24.92
C ALA A 93 -2.53 15.44 23.67
N ASN A 94 -3.39 14.92 22.77
CA ASN A 94 -2.93 14.37 21.48
C ASN A 94 -2.21 15.45 20.65
N LYS A 95 -2.78 16.67 20.63
CA LYS A 95 -2.18 17.81 19.93
C LYS A 95 -0.80 18.16 20.47
N LEU A 96 -0.65 18.25 21.81
CA LEU A 96 0.65 18.48 22.44
C LEU A 96 1.66 17.38 22.10
N MET A 97 1.26 16.11 22.11
CA MET A 97 2.16 15.02 21.72
C MET A 97 2.63 15.15 20.26
N MET A 98 1.72 15.42 19.33
CA MET A 98 2.06 15.57 17.91
C MET A 98 2.95 16.81 17.64
N GLU A 99 2.68 17.94 18.29
CA GLU A 99 3.48 19.17 18.16
C GLU A 99 4.91 19.01 18.70
N ASN A 100 5.12 18.08 19.65
CA ASN A 100 6.40 17.89 20.32
C ASN A 100 7.09 16.56 19.98
N MET A 101 6.56 15.78 19.02
CA MET A 101 7.08 14.45 18.66
C MET A 101 8.56 14.48 18.19
N SER A 102 9.01 15.60 17.62
CA SER A 102 10.40 15.77 17.15
C SER A 102 11.37 16.28 18.22
N LYS A 103 10.88 16.66 19.41
CA LYS A 103 11.75 17.17 20.48
C LYS A 103 12.47 16.01 21.15
N ASN A 104 13.78 16.14 21.30
CA ASN A 104 14.59 15.16 21.98
C ASN A 104 14.68 15.50 23.47
N LEU A 105 14.17 14.62 24.34
CA LEU A 105 14.11 14.87 25.78
C LEU A 105 15.50 15.02 26.42
N ILE A 106 16.52 14.32 25.93
CA ILE A 106 17.87 14.37 26.50
C ILE A 106 18.65 15.63 26.09
N ASP A 107 18.17 16.34 25.06
CA ASP A 107 18.85 17.49 24.46
C ASP A 107 18.40 18.80 25.13
N GLN A 108 18.83 18.97 26.37
CA GLN A 108 18.32 20.02 27.26
C GLN A 108 18.74 21.43 26.86
N ASP A 109 19.88 21.57 26.18
CA ASP A 109 20.40 22.87 25.75
C ASP A 109 19.58 23.44 24.58
N GLU A 110 19.10 22.57 23.69
CA GLU A 110 18.26 22.88 22.53
C GLU A 110 16.79 23.05 22.92
N TYR A 111 16.32 22.32 23.93
CA TYR A 111 14.93 22.31 24.37
C TYR A 111 14.76 22.63 25.88
N PRO A 112 15.26 23.77 26.37
CA PRO A 112 15.29 24.07 27.81
C PRO A 112 13.89 24.17 28.43
N MET A 113 12.89 24.60 27.64
CA MET A 113 11.52 24.72 28.14
C MET A 113 10.86 23.36 28.38
N THR A 114 11.27 22.31 27.64
CA THR A 114 10.77 20.94 27.86
C THR A 114 11.18 20.47 29.26
N GLN A 115 12.43 20.73 29.64
CA GLN A 115 12.97 20.38 30.97
C GLN A 115 12.30 21.15 32.11
N ASN A 116 11.95 22.42 31.90
CA ASN A 116 11.30 23.23 32.94
C ASN A 116 9.83 22.84 33.18
N THR A 117 9.21 22.15 32.22
CA THR A 117 7.79 21.78 32.28
C THR A 117 7.58 20.36 32.80
N HIS A 118 8.53 19.45 32.56
CA HIS A 118 8.52 18.07 33.07
C HIS A 118 9.02 18.00 34.51
#